data_AF-A0A363CYI3-F1
#
_entry.id   AF-A0A363CYI3-F1
#
_cell.length_a   1.000
_cell.length_b   1.000
_cell.length_c   1.000
_cell.angle_alpha   90.00
_cell.angle_beta   90.00
_cell.angle_gamma   90.00
#
_symmetry.space_group_name_H-M   'P 1'
#
loop_
_entity.id
_entity.type
_entity.pdbx_description
1 polymer ?
#
loop_
_entity_poly.entity_id
_entity_poly.type
_entity_poly.pdbx_seq_one_letter_code
_entity_poly.pdbx_strand_id
1 'polypeptide(L)'
;MVKNSFTLIETLISITFLSVVISGFMYSSYHDEINQENFMLLNNLENSFNIKDYKNFTKTNKTLKITQNQETTQNFTVSKYQFENENIKIFKYEK
;
A
#
# COMPACT_ATOMS: atom_id res chain seq x y z
N MET A 1 51.67 5.07 -24.39
CA MET A 1 50.41 5.84 -24.44
C MET A 1 49.16 4.95 -24.47
N VAL A 2 49.19 3.79 -25.14
CA VAL A 2 48.05 2.84 -25.25
C VAL A 2 47.61 2.22 -23.90
N LYS A 3 48.53 1.96 -22.97
CA LYS A 3 48.21 1.38 -21.65
C LYS A 3 47.23 2.22 -20.82
N ASN A 4 47.40 3.55 -20.80
CA ASN A 4 46.50 4.44 -20.04
C ASN A 4 45.08 4.46 -20.62
N SER A 5 44.93 4.29 -21.93
CA SER A 5 43.62 4.23 -22.59
C SER A 5 42.85 2.94 -22.24
N PHE A 6 43.54 1.82 -22.08
CA PHE A 6 42.91 0.57 -21.61
C PHE A 6 42.48 0.66 -20.14
N THR A 7 43.33 1.21 -19.27
CA THR A 7 42.96 1.44 -17.86
C THR A 7 41.75 2.37 -17.72
N LEU A 8 41.64 3.38 -18.58
CA LEU A 8 40.49 4.29 -18.58
C LEU A 8 39.18 3.57 -18.95
N ILE A 9 39.22 2.71 -19.98
CA ILE A 9 38.06 1.90 -20.40
C ILE A 9 37.65 0.93 -19.30
N GLU A 10 38.60 0.22 -18.69
CA GLU A 10 38.35 -0.68 -17.56
C GLU A 10 37.68 0.08 -16.41
N THR A 11 38.20 1.26 -16.07
CA THR A 11 37.62 2.11 -15.03
C THR A 11 36.18 2.52 -15.35
N LEU A 12 35.89 2.93 -16.59
CA LEU A 12 34.54 3.27 -17.05
C LEU A 12 33.59 2.08 -16.95
N ILE A 13 34.03 0.89 -17.37
CA ILE A 13 33.25 -0.34 -17.26
C ILE A 13 32.98 -0.65 -15.79
N SER A 14 33.98 -0.59 -14.91
CA SER A 14 33.83 -0.84 -13.48
C SER A 14 32.85 0.12 -12.81
N ILE A 15 32.93 1.43 -13.10
CA ILE A 15 31.99 2.42 -12.57
C ILE A 15 30.57 2.18 -13.08
N THR A 16 30.44 1.79 -14.36
CA THR A 16 29.14 1.47 -14.95
C THR A 16 28.51 0.27 -14.26
N PHE A 17 29.26 -0.82 -14.08
CA PHE A 17 28.79 -2.00 -13.33
C PHE A 17 28.41 -1.65 -11.89
N LEU A 18 29.24 -0.87 -11.19
CA LEU A 18 28.97 -0.44 -9.84
C LEU A 18 27.66 0.37 -9.76
N SER A 19 27.43 1.27 -10.72
CA SER A 19 26.21 2.09 -10.79
C SER A 19 24.95 1.24 -11.01
N VAL A 20 25.02 0.22 -11.86
CA VAL A 20 23.93 -0.74 -12.09
C VAL A 20 23.62 -1.52 -10.82
N VAL A 21 24.66 -2.02 -10.13
CA VAL A 21 24.50 -2.78 -8.88
C VAL A 21 23.85 -1.93 -7.80
N ILE A 22 24.35 -0.70 -7.56
CA ILE A 22 23.79 0.22 -6.57
C ILE A 22 22.32 0.55 -6.90
N SER A 23 22.02 0.83 -8.16
CA SER A 23 20.66 1.15 -8.60
C SER A 23 19.70 -0.03 -8.37
N GLY A 24 20.15 -1.26 -8.63
CA GLY A 24 19.37 -2.47 -8.38
C GLY A 24 19.04 -2.66 -6.90
N PHE A 25 20.03 -2.46 -6.01
CA PHE A 25 19.81 -2.55 -4.56
C PHE A 25 18.88 -1.45 -4.05
N MET A 26 19.08 -0.20 -4.49
CA MET A 26 18.21 0.92 -4.11
C MET A 26 16.76 0.68 -4.51
N TYR A 27 16.52 0.19 -5.72
CA TYR A 27 15.18 -0.10 -6.20
C TYR A 27 14.52 -1.24 -5.40
N SER A 28 15.27 -2.29 -5.06
CA SER A 28 14.76 -3.38 -4.22
C SER A 28 14.37 -2.88 -2.83
N SER A 29 15.27 -2.17 -2.15
CA SER A 29 15.04 -1.69 -0.79
C SER A 29 13.88 -0.70 -0.69
N TYR A 30 13.69 0.15 -1.70
CA TYR A 30 12.57 1.10 -1.75
C TYR A 30 11.21 0.40 -1.78
N HIS A 31 11.08 -0.66 -2.59
CA HIS A 31 9.84 -1.44 -2.64
C HIS A 31 9.60 -2.23 -1.37
N ASP A 32 10.65 -2.76 -0.74
CA ASP A 32 10.55 -3.45 0.55
C ASP A 32 10.06 -2.49 1.65
N GLU A 33 10.56 -1.25 1.69
CA GLU A 33 10.15 -0.22 2.65
C GLU A 33 8.66 0.16 2.49
N ILE A 34 8.21 0.46 1.27
CA ILE A 34 6.79 0.78 0.99
C ILE A 34 5.88 -0.39 1.36
N ASN A 35 6.27 -1.62 1.01
CA ASN A 35 5.48 -2.81 1.35
C ASN A 35 5.36 -2.98 2.86
N GLN A 36 6.45 -2.75 3.59
CA GLN A 36 6.48 -2.80 5.04
C GLN A 36 5.58 -1.71 5.66
N GLU A 37 5.66 -0.47 5.18
CA GLU A 37 4.80 0.63 5.66
C GLU A 37 3.31 0.33 5.43
N ASN A 38 2.95 -0.11 4.23
CA ASN A 38 1.58 -0.47 3.90
C ASN A 38 1.07 -1.64 4.76
N PHE A 39 1.91 -2.64 5.03
CA PHE A 39 1.57 -3.75 5.93
C PHE A 39 1.31 -3.26 7.35
N MET A 40 2.19 -2.41 7.89
CA MET A 40 2.01 -1.84 9.23
C MET A 40 0.76 -0.97 9.32
N LEU A 41 0.47 -0.19 8.27
CA LEU A 41 -0.75 0.60 8.18
C LEU A 41 -2.00 -0.29 8.15
N LEU A 42 -2.01 -1.35 7.35
CA LEU A 42 -3.11 -2.32 7.30
C LEU A 42 -3.35 -2.98 8.66
N ASN A 43 -2.28 -3.39 9.36
CA ASN A 43 -2.39 -3.98 10.69
C ASN A 43 -2.99 -2.99 11.70
N ASN A 44 -2.57 -1.73 11.67
CA ASN A 44 -3.15 -0.68 12.53
C ASN A 44 -4.64 -0.42 12.21
N LEU A 45 -4.99 -0.40 10.93
CA LEU A 45 -6.38 -0.23 10.49
C LEU A 45 -7.26 -1.42 10.89
N GLU A 46 -6.76 -2.65 10.76
CA GLU A 46 -7.44 -3.86 11.23
C GLU A 46 -7.66 -3.82 12.74
N ASN A 47 -6.63 -3.48 13.52
CA ASN A 47 -6.74 -3.32 14.95
C ASN A 47 -7.79 -2.26 15.33
N SER A 48 -7.82 -1.14 14.60
CA SER A 48 -8.83 -0.08 14.79
C SER A 48 -10.26 -0.61 14.60
N PHE A 49 -10.47 -1.53 13.65
CA PHE A 49 -11.76 -2.19 13.47
C PHE A 49 -12.13 -3.16 14.60
N ASN A 50 -11.15 -3.83 15.21
CA ASN A 50 -11.33 -4.75 16.34
C ASN A 50 -11.68 -4.00 17.63
N ILE A 51 -10.95 -2.91 17.93
CA ILE A 51 -11.19 -2.09 19.14
C ILE A 51 -12.29 -1.04 18.97
N LYS A 52 -12.87 -0.92 17.76
CA LYS A 52 -13.87 0.08 17.39
C LYS A 52 -13.42 1.54 17.55
N ASP A 53 -12.13 1.84 17.35
CA ASP A 53 -11.61 3.21 17.31
C ASP A 53 -11.58 3.72 15.86
N TYR A 54 -12.55 4.57 15.51
CA TYR A 54 -12.75 5.04 14.14
C TYR A 54 -12.26 6.48 13.90
N LYS A 55 -11.40 7.05 14.75
CA LYS A 55 -10.95 8.46 14.62
C LYS A 55 -10.36 8.80 13.25
N ASN A 56 -9.62 7.87 12.65
CA ASN A 56 -8.96 8.06 11.36
C ASN A 56 -9.87 7.70 10.16
N PHE A 57 -11.16 7.42 10.40
CA PHE A 57 -12.10 6.99 9.38
C PHE A 57 -13.15 8.06 9.13
N THR A 58 -13.53 8.21 7.87
CA THR A 58 -14.70 9.01 7.50
C THR A 58 -15.96 8.19 7.77
N LYS A 59 -16.85 8.71 8.64
CA LYS A 59 -18.16 8.10 8.92
C LYS A 59 -19.22 8.71 8.01
N THR A 60 -19.99 7.85 7.33
CA THR A 60 -21.13 8.23 6.50
C THR A 60 -22.31 7.32 6.78
N ASN A 61 -23.55 7.82 6.69
CA ASN A 61 -24.73 6.97 6.77
C ASN A 61 -25.11 6.50 5.37
N LYS A 62 -25.39 5.20 5.21
CA LYS A 62 -25.78 4.62 3.94
C LYS A 62 -26.94 3.65 4.11
N THR A 63 -27.91 3.74 3.21
CA THR A 63 -28.98 2.75 3.12
C THR A 63 -28.52 1.62 2.20
N LEU A 64 -28.45 0.41 2.74
CA LEU A 64 -28.14 -0.81 1.99
C LEU A 64 -29.42 -1.57 1.71
N LYS A 65 -29.59 -1.98 0.45
CA LYS A 65 -30.63 -2.91 0.03
C LYS A 65 -30.08 -4.33 0.14
N ILE A 66 -30.62 -5.13 1.06
CA ILE A 66 -30.23 -6.52 1.25
C ILE A 66 -31.36 -7.42 0.72
N THR A 67 -31.01 -8.34 -0.17
CA THR A 67 -31.92 -9.38 -0.64
C THR A 67 -31.64 -10.67 0.12
N GLN A 68 -32.59 -11.13 0.92
CA GLN A 68 -32.52 -12.40 1.65
C GLN A 68 -33.28 -13.47 0.89
N ASN A 69 -32.65 -14.64 0.74
CA ASN A 69 -33.21 -15.83 0.11
C ASN A 69 -33.79 -15.57 -1.30
N GLN A 70 -33.24 -14.59 -2.03
CA GLN A 70 -33.70 -14.16 -3.36
C GLN A 70 -35.15 -13.64 -3.45
N GLU A 71 -35.91 -13.66 -2.35
CA GLU A 71 -37.34 -13.32 -2.34
C GLU A 71 -37.65 -12.02 -1.60
N THR A 72 -36.96 -11.76 -0.49
CA THR A 72 -37.26 -10.61 0.36
C THR A 72 -36.20 -9.54 0.25
N THR A 73 -36.63 -8.32 -0.06
CA THR A 73 -35.76 -7.15 -0.13
C THR A 73 -36.03 -6.26 1.08
N GLN A 74 -34.98 -5.92 1.82
CA GLN A 74 -35.07 -5.03 2.97
C GLN A 74 -34.02 -3.91 2.87
N ASN A 75 -34.40 -2.72 3.31
CA ASN A 75 -33.50 -1.58 3.38
C ASN A 75 -33.01 -1.39 4.82
N PHE A 76 -31.69 -1.37 5.00
CA PHE A 76 -31.05 -1.12 6.28
C PHE A 76 -30.23 0.16 6.21
N THR A 77 -30.54 1.12 7.08
CA THR A 77 -29.67 2.26 7.31
C THR A 77 -28.53 1.81 8.23
N VAL A 78 -27.30 1.95 7.76
CA VAL A 78 -26.08 1.58 8.49
C VAL A 78 -25.07 2.73 8.46
N SER A 79 -24.19 2.77 9.45
CA SER A 79 -22.99 3.60 9.41
C SER A 79 -21.92 2.91 8.57
N LYS A 80 -21.28 3.65 7.68
CA LYS A 80 -20.11 3.24 6.92
C LYS A 80 -18.89 4.01 7.42
N TYR A 81 -17.89 3.30 7.89
CA TYR A 81 -16.57 3.84 8.22
C TYR A 81 -15.62 3.52 7.07
N GLN A 82 -14.93 4.52 6.53
CA GLN A 82 -14.02 4.36 5.40
C GLN A 82 -12.69 5.06 5.65
N PHE A 83 -11.61 4.37 5.30
CA PHE A 83 -10.26 4.92 5.16
C PHE A 83 -9.82 4.75 3.70
N GLU A 84 -9.21 5.79 3.14
CA GLU A 84 -8.73 5.80 1.76
C GLU A 84 -7.50 6.70 1.62
N ASN A 85 -6.44 6.17 1.02
CA ASN A 85 -5.28 6.90 0.56
C ASN A 85 -4.86 6.38 -0.83
N GLU A 86 -3.66 6.74 -1.30
CA GLU A 86 -3.17 6.36 -2.63
C GLU A 86 -3.01 4.84 -2.82
N ASN A 87 -2.72 4.09 -1.75
CA ASN A 87 -2.39 2.67 -1.80
C ASN A 87 -3.51 1.75 -1.27
N ILE A 88 -4.31 2.24 -0.31
CA ILE A 88 -5.21 1.43 0.51
C ILE A 88 -6.58 2.10 0.58
N LYS A 89 -7.61 1.31 0.27
CA LYS A 89 -9.02 1.66 0.48
C LYS A 89 -9.72 0.54 1.22
N ILE A 90 -10.21 0.83 2.41
CA ILE A 90 -10.97 -0.11 3.23
C ILE A 90 -12.22 0.53 3.80
N PHE A 91 -13.27 -0.27 4.01
CA PHE A 91 -14.49 0.21 4.64
C PHE A 91 -15.18 -0.91 5.41
N LYS A 92 -15.96 -0.52 6.42
CA LYS A 92 -16.81 -1.39 7.22
C LYS A 92 -18.18 -0.77 7.38
N TYR A 93 -19.23 -1.59 7.28
CA TYR A 93 -20.58 -1.20 7.67
C TYR A 93 -20.88 -1.70 9.09
N GLU A 94 -21.45 -0.85 9.92
CA GLU A 94 -21.92 -1.18 11.27
C GLU A 94 -23.34 -0.62 11.46
N LYS A 95 -24.21 -1.41 12.08
CA LYS A 95 -25.61 -1.04 12.35
C LYS A 95 -25.71 -0.40 13.73
#